data_AF-A0A330H1K2-F1
#
_entry.id   AF-A0A330H1K2-F1
#
_cell.length_a   1.000
_cell.length_b   1.000
_cell.length_c   1.000
_cell.angle_alpha   90.00
_cell.angle_beta   90.00
_cell.angle_gamma   90.00
#
_symmetry.space_group_name_H-M   'P 1'
#
loop_
_entity.id
_entity.type
_entity.pdbx_description
1 polymer ?
#
loop_
_entity_poly.entity_id
_entity_poly.type
_entity_poly.pdbx_seq_one_letter_code
_entity_poly.pdbx_strand_id
1 'polypeptide(L)'
;MASRPQYHSQPDGDPMYRTLVIAALAGVIAGPALAAGTCSTAAKSKFQPKATLEAQLKGEGLTVRQIKTEKGCYEVYAVDKDGKKVNTAYNAETLEKLDNAEAGEN
;
A
#
# COMPACT_ATOMS: atom_id res chain seq x y z
N MET A 1 51.99 44.52 7.40
CA MET A 1 51.78 43.06 7.51
C MET A 1 50.73 42.86 8.59
N ALA A 2 49.72 42.03 8.31
CA ALA A 2 48.55 41.68 9.15
C ALA A 2 47.57 42.83 9.45
N SER A 3 46.24 42.70 9.41
CA SER A 3 45.26 41.73 8.90
C SER A 3 43.91 42.47 8.89
N ARG A 4 43.02 42.19 7.93
CA ARG A 4 41.65 42.77 7.85
C ARG A 4 40.70 42.11 8.88
N PRO A 5 39.37 42.40 8.83
CA PRO A 5 38.59 43.21 9.76
C PRO A 5 37.65 42.34 10.62
N GLN A 6 36.77 42.92 11.43
CA GLN A 6 35.32 42.58 11.45
C GLN A 6 34.62 43.41 12.53
N TYR A 7 33.61 44.15 12.08
CA TYR A 7 32.70 44.98 12.85
C TYR A 7 31.57 44.08 13.38
N HIS A 8 31.48 43.93 14.71
CA HIS A 8 30.31 43.35 15.37
C HIS A 8 29.41 44.49 15.83
N SER A 9 28.15 44.48 15.43
CA SER A 9 27.11 45.32 16.03
C SER A 9 25.84 44.50 16.17
N GLN A 10 25.54 44.16 17.42
CA GLN A 10 24.27 43.66 17.93
C GLN A 10 23.24 44.82 17.89
N PRO A 11 21.92 44.54 17.84
CA PRO A 11 21.21 44.52 19.13
C PRO A 11 20.05 43.51 19.18
N ASP A 12 20.04 42.69 20.23
CA ASP A 12 18.89 41.91 20.64
C ASP A 12 17.87 42.82 21.32
N GLY A 13 16.70 42.97 20.71
CA GLY A 13 15.53 43.59 21.31
C GLY A 13 14.50 42.53 21.63
N ASP A 14 14.26 42.28 22.91
CA ASP A 14 13.12 41.53 23.43
C ASP A 14 12.33 42.43 24.39
N PRO A 15 10.99 42.44 24.30
CA PRO A 15 10.24 42.19 25.52
C PRO A 15 9.03 41.26 25.29
N MET A 16 9.11 40.11 25.95
CA MET A 16 8.13 39.47 26.84
C MET A 16 6.64 39.90 26.75
N TYR A 17 5.81 38.87 26.60
CA TYR A 17 4.41 38.72 27.03
C TYR A 17 3.30 39.08 26.03
N ARG A 18 2.76 38.02 25.40
CA ARG A 18 1.31 37.82 25.28
C ARG A 18 1.00 36.38 24.85
N THR A 19 0.55 35.60 25.83
CA THR A 19 -0.13 34.32 25.64
C THR A 19 -1.28 34.48 24.64
N LEU A 20 -1.24 33.75 23.52
CA LEU A 20 -2.44 33.33 22.79
C LEU A 20 -2.25 31.88 22.31
N VAL A 21 -3.21 31.08 22.73
CA VAL A 21 -3.32 29.64 22.68
C VAL A 21 -3.93 29.22 21.34
N ILE A 22 -3.28 28.25 20.69
CA ILE A 22 -3.80 27.11 19.89
C ILE A 22 -4.86 27.39 18.80
N ALA A 23 -4.50 27.04 17.56
CA ALA A 23 -5.32 26.18 16.69
C ALA A 23 -4.50 25.70 15.48
N ALA A 24 -3.56 24.77 15.70
CA ALA A 24 -3.00 23.98 14.61
C ALA A 24 -4.02 22.89 14.25
N LEU A 25 -4.94 23.20 13.33
CA LEU A 25 -5.77 22.20 12.66
C LEU A 25 -4.88 21.45 11.65
N ALA A 26 -4.02 20.58 12.15
CA ALA A 26 -3.43 19.51 11.34
C ALA A 26 -4.53 18.47 11.12
N GLY A 27 -5.31 18.65 10.04
CA GLY A 27 -6.21 17.62 9.55
C GLY A 27 -5.40 16.39 9.19
N VAL A 28 -5.38 15.40 10.09
CA VAL A 28 -4.88 14.07 9.77
C VAL A 28 -5.85 13.52 8.76
N ILE A 29 -5.44 13.52 7.50
CA ILE A 29 -6.14 12.80 6.43
C ILE A 29 -5.91 11.32 6.75
N ALA A 30 -6.78 10.75 7.58
CA ALA A 30 -6.87 9.31 7.74
C ALA A 30 -7.41 8.76 6.42
N GLY A 31 -6.51 8.49 5.47
CA GLY A 31 -6.83 7.63 4.34
C GLY A 31 -7.30 6.28 4.87
N PRO A 32 -8.24 5.60 4.20
CA PRO A 32 -8.66 4.29 4.63
C PRO A 32 -7.42 3.39 4.68
N ALA A 33 -7.12 2.86 5.86
CA ALA A 33 -6.20 1.74 5.96
C ALA A 33 -6.83 0.59 5.18
N LEU A 34 -6.39 0.40 3.93
CA LEU A 34 -6.67 -0.81 3.17
C LEU A 34 -6.20 -1.96 4.04
N ALA A 35 -7.13 -2.65 4.67
CA ALA A 35 -6.83 -3.81 5.49
C ALA A 35 -6.03 -4.77 4.61
N ALA A 36 -4.87 -5.20 5.09
CA ALA A 36 -4.10 -6.25 4.44
C ALA A 36 -5.05 -7.44 4.24
N GLY A 37 -5.41 -7.73 2.99
CA GLY A 37 -6.42 -8.74 2.69
C GLY A 37 -6.01 -10.07 3.32
N THR A 38 -6.99 -10.84 3.81
CA THR A 38 -6.79 -12.20 4.30
C THR A 38 -7.44 -13.20 3.36
N CYS A 39 -6.98 -14.46 3.37
CA CYS A 39 -7.67 -15.54 2.66
C CYS A 39 -9.10 -15.74 3.19
N SER A 40 -10.00 -16.21 2.35
CA SER A 40 -11.39 -16.48 2.77
C SER A 40 -11.44 -17.66 3.74
N THR A 41 -12.25 -17.53 4.79
CA THR A 41 -12.59 -18.63 5.70
C THR A 41 -13.90 -19.32 5.30
N ALA A 42 -14.53 -18.90 4.20
CA ALA A 42 -15.81 -19.45 3.76
C ALA A 42 -15.66 -20.84 3.13
N ALA A 43 -16.79 -21.53 2.96
CA ALA A 43 -16.82 -22.78 2.23
C ALA A 43 -16.46 -22.57 0.75
N LYS A 44 -15.81 -23.56 0.12
CA LYS A 44 -15.42 -23.48 -1.30
C LYS A 44 -16.57 -23.18 -2.28
N SER A 45 -17.81 -23.47 -1.91
CA SER A 45 -19.01 -23.12 -2.69
C SER A 45 -19.31 -21.62 -2.75
N LYS A 46 -18.69 -20.83 -1.87
CA LYS A 46 -18.73 -19.36 -1.87
C LYS A 46 -17.60 -18.74 -2.67
N PHE A 47 -16.63 -19.55 -3.11
CA PHE A 47 -15.51 -19.03 -3.87
C PHE A 47 -15.96 -18.65 -5.28
N GLN A 48 -15.44 -17.54 -5.75
CA GLN A 48 -15.71 -17.05 -7.09
C GLN A 48 -15.06 -17.95 -8.12
N PRO A 49 -15.62 -18.08 -9.34
CA PRO A 49 -14.98 -18.83 -10.39
C PRO A 49 -13.58 -18.27 -10.71
N LYS A 50 -12.59 -19.15 -10.88
CA LYS A 50 -11.23 -18.76 -11.31
C LYS A 50 -11.23 -17.95 -12.61
N ALA A 51 -12.18 -18.24 -13.50
CA ALA A 51 -12.36 -17.52 -14.76
C ALA A 51 -12.71 -16.04 -14.55
N THR A 52 -13.42 -15.69 -13.47
CA THR A 52 -13.73 -14.30 -13.11
C THR A 52 -12.45 -13.54 -12.78
N LEU A 53 -11.59 -14.12 -11.94
CA LEU A 53 -10.28 -13.54 -11.63
C LEU A 53 -9.38 -13.47 -12.86
N GLU A 54 -9.36 -14.53 -13.68
CA GLU A 54 -8.57 -14.51 -14.92
C GLU A 54 -9.01 -13.40 -15.88
N ALA A 55 -10.31 -13.17 -16.03
CA ALA A 55 -10.85 -12.09 -16.86
C ALA A 55 -10.46 -10.70 -16.31
N GLN A 56 -10.56 -10.51 -14.99
CA GLN A 56 -10.13 -9.27 -14.33
C GLN A 56 -8.65 -8.99 -14.63
N LEU A 57 -7.77 -9.97 -14.40
CA LEU A 57 -6.32 -9.79 -14.58
C LEU A 57 -5.93 -9.61 -16.05
N LYS A 58 -6.64 -10.26 -16.98
CA LYS A 58 -6.50 -9.97 -18.42
C LYS A 58 -6.88 -8.53 -18.75
N GLY A 59 -7.92 -7.99 -18.12
CA GLY A 59 -8.30 -6.57 -18.23
C GLY A 59 -7.22 -5.62 -17.71
N GLU A 60 -6.49 -6.03 -16.68
CA GLU A 60 -5.29 -5.32 -16.18
C GLU A 60 -4.07 -5.50 -17.10
N GLY A 61 -4.20 -6.34 -18.15
CA GLY A 61 -3.19 -6.68 -19.12
C GLY A 61 -2.10 -7.61 -18.59
N LEU A 62 -2.50 -8.51 -17.69
CA LEU A 62 -1.71 -9.65 -17.26
C LEU A 62 -2.12 -10.89 -18.05
N THR A 63 -1.14 -11.68 -18.44
CA THR A 63 -1.35 -13.02 -19.00
C THR A 63 -1.25 -14.05 -17.89
N VAL A 64 -2.41 -14.52 -17.41
CA VAL A 64 -2.46 -15.58 -16.39
C VAL A 64 -1.87 -16.88 -16.95
N ARG A 65 -1.03 -17.51 -16.15
CA ARG A 65 -0.40 -18.82 -16.45
C ARG A 65 -0.97 -19.91 -15.56
N GLN A 66 -1.23 -19.60 -14.30
CA GLN A 66 -1.77 -20.56 -13.34
C GLN A 66 -2.53 -19.82 -12.23
N ILE A 67 -3.60 -20.44 -11.74
CA ILE A 67 -4.31 -20.06 -10.52
C ILE A 67 -4.38 -21.28 -9.59
N LYS A 68 -3.59 -21.29 -8.52
CA LYS A 68 -3.69 -22.28 -7.44
C LYS A 68 -4.80 -21.89 -6.46
N THR A 69 -5.27 -22.86 -5.68
CA THR A 69 -6.26 -22.61 -4.63
C THR A 69 -5.76 -23.23 -3.34
N GLU A 70 -5.34 -22.40 -2.40
CA GLU A 70 -4.77 -22.82 -1.12
C GLU A 70 -5.37 -22.02 0.03
N LYS A 71 -5.84 -22.72 1.07
CA LYS A 71 -6.39 -22.15 2.31
C LYS A 71 -7.32 -20.94 2.15
N GLY A 72 -8.15 -20.92 1.10
CA GLY A 72 -9.12 -19.84 0.84
C GLY A 72 -8.58 -18.66 0.02
N CYS A 73 -7.38 -18.80 -0.52
CA CYS A 73 -6.76 -17.88 -1.45
C CYS A 73 -6.62 -18.47 -2.86
N TYR A 74 -6.58 -17.58 -3.84
CA TYR A 74 -6.14 -17.84 -5.19
C TYR A 74 -4.76 -17.25 -5.41
N GLU A 75 -3.75 -18.11 -5.57
CA GLU A 75 -2.40 -17.68 -5.91
C GLU A 75 -2.24 -17.70 -7.42
N VAL A 76 -1.91 -16.54 -7.96
CA VAL A 76 -1.85 -16.31 -9.39
C VAL A 76 -0.41 -16.11 -9.82
N TYR A 77 -0.02 -16.90 -10.81
CA TYR A 77 1.21 -16.73 -11.55
C TYR A 77 0.84 -16.16 -12.93
N ALA A 78 1.37 -14.98 -13.23
CA ALA A 78 1.08 -14.27 -14.47
C ALA A 78 2.34 -13.66 -15.07
N VAL A 79 2.20 -13.16 -16.29
CA VAL A 79 3.23 -12.40 -16.99
C VAL A 79 2.61 -11.06 -17.40
N ASP A 80 3.30 -9.94 -17.14
CA ASP A 80 2.82 -8.63 -17.55
C ASP A 80 3.14 -8.34 -19.03
N LYS A 81 2.78 -7.14 -19.49
CA LYS A 81 2.94 -6.71 -20.89
C LYS A 81 4.41 -6.67 -21.33
N ASP A 82 5.32 -6.39 -20.40
CA ASP A 82 6.77 -6.36 -20.61
C ASP A 82 7.41 -7.77 -20.53
N GLY A 83 6.62 -8.82 -20.34
CA GLY A 83 7.12 -10.19 -20.24
C GLY A 83 7.70 -10.55 -18.87
N LYS A 84 7.51 -9.71 -17.83
CA LYS A 84 8.01 -9.99 -16.48
C LYS A 84 7.01 -10.84 -15.72
N LYS A 85 7.53 -11.73 -14.88
CA LYS A 85 6.71 -12.60 -14.02
C LYS A 85 6.11 -11.79 -12.87
N VAL A 86 4.83 -12.00 -12.62
CA VAL A 86 4.08 -11.38 -11.53
C VAL A 86 3.39 -12.48 -10.74
N ASN A 87 3.63 -12.50 -9.43
CA ASN A 87 3.00 -13.42 -8.49
C ASN A 87 2.15 -12.62 -7.52
N THR A 88 0.89 -13.00 -7.35
CA THR A 88 -0.07 -12.29 -6.49
C THR A 88 -1.08 -13.25 -5.90
N ALA A 89 -1.50 -13.04 -4.66
CA ALA A 89 -2.59 -13.80 -4.05
C ALA A 89 -3.86 -12.94 -3.98
N TYR A 90 -5.02 -13.61 -4.07
CA TYR A 90 -6.33 -12.99 -3.96
C TYR A 90 -7.21 -13.80 -3.01
N ASN A 91 -8.11 -13.13 -2.30
CA ASN A 91 -9.13 -13.79 -1.52
C ASN A 91 -10.07 -14.54 -2.48
N ALA A 92 -10.31 -15.84 -2.25
CA ALA A 92 -11.08 -16.65 -3.20
C ALA A 92 -12.59 -16.30 -3.27
N GLU A 93 -13.12 -15.59 -2.26
CA GLU A 93 -14.53 -15.18 -2.17
C GLU A 93 -14.75 -13.77 -2.72
N THR A 94 -13.85 -12.83 -2.40
CA THR A 94 -14.00 -11.42 -2.80
C THR A 94 -13.18 -11.04 -4.02
N LEU A 95 -12.19 -11.84 -4.40
CA LEU A 95 -11.17 -11.53 -5.40
C LEU A 95 -10.33 -10.29 -5.09
N GLU A 96 -10.32 -9.85 -3.83
CA GLU A 96 -9.44 -8.76 -3.38
C GLU A 96 -8.00 -9.25 -3.31
N LYS A 97 -7.06 -8.42 -3.78
CA LYS A 97 -5.63 -8.71 -3.76
C LYS A 97 -5.07 -8.65 -2.35
N LEU A 98 -4.17 -9.57 -2.03
CA LEU A 98 -3.42 -9.61 -0.77
C LEU A 98 -2.01 -9.00 -0.94
N ASP A 99 -1.42 -8.55 0.16
CA ASP A 99 -0.06 -8.00 0.18
C ASP A 99 1.02 -9.08 0.04
N ASN A 100 0.75 -10.30 0.51
CA ASN A 100 1.64 -11.44 0.36
C ASN A 100 1.19 -12.33 -0.79
N ALA A 101 2.07 -12.58 -1.77
CA ALA A 101 1.81 -13.45 -2.90
C ALA A 101 1.72 -14.95 -2.55
N GLU A 102 2.23 -15.35 -1.38
CA GLU A 102 2.26 -16.73 -0.86
C GLU A 102 1.39 -16.87 0.39
N ALA A 103 0.30 -16.09 0.46
CA ALA A 103 -0.60 -16.06 1.61
C ALA A 103 -1.30 -17.41 1.89
N GLY A 104 -1.33 -18.35 0.93
CA GLY A 104 -1.93 -19.68 1.09
C GLY A 104 -1.03 -20.69 1.80
N GLU A 105 0.27 -20.41 1.98
CA GLU A 105 1.26 -21.41 2.38
C GLU A 105 1.49 -21.53 3.90
N ASN A 106 1.01 -20.58 4.73
CA ASN A 106 1.17 -20.62 6.20
C ASN A 106 0.15 -21.50 6.91
#